data_AF-R7THC3-F1
#
_entry.id   AF-R7THC3-F1
#
_cell.length_a   1.000
_cell.length_b   1.000
_cell.length_c   1.000
_cell.angle_alpha   90.00
_cell.angle_beta   90.00
_cell.angle_gamma   90.00
#
_symmetry.space_group_name_H-M   'P 1'
#
loop_
_entity.id
_entity.type
_entity.pdbx_description
1 polymer ?
#
loop_
_entity_poly.entity_id
_entity_poly.type
_entity_poly.pdbx_seq_one_letter_code
_entity_poly.pdbx_strand_id
1 'polypeptide(L)'
;MADETQLMFSQEEQTVSKQSKVLCQLSAEEISKIVVDLVRYLLIMSQKKLPIKRSDINKTVLGDKSRGFDHFIEMAKERLSLVFGMELIELELNSKSYILLSEFQDHPYLNCYSAGKTECSLLMIILSFIFMNGNVISDNQLYDCLRRIGIDIEFHHEVFGDVENKLKKDYVRQGYVEYSRVVGAEPVQHEFKWGLRARKELSKLKVLDFVAKIYGEEDPSNWTSQWEQANAENAPNES
;
A
#
# COMPACT_ATOMS: atom_id res chain seq x y z
N MET A 1 -26.11 20.45 -17.85
CA MET A 1 -25.60 20.30 -16.47
C MET A 1 -26.64 19.81 -15.46
N ALA A 2 -27.96 19.87 -15.72
CA ALA A 2 -28.97 19.33 -14.80
C ALA A 2 -29.24 17.80 -14.95
N ASP A 3 -28.89 17.21 -16.09
CA ASP A 3 -29.26 15.84 -16.48
C ASP A 3 -28.35 14.75 -15.85
N GLU A 4 -27.05 15.03 -15.71
CA GLU A 4 -26.08 14.10 -15.11
C GLU A 4 -26.28 13.93 -13.60
N THR A 5 -26.61 15.02 -12.91
CA THR A 5 -26.85 15.01 -11.45
C THR A 5 -28.12 14.23 -11.10
N GLN A 6 -29.14 14.28 -11.95
CA GLN A 6 -30.41 13.57 -11.76
C GLN A 6 -30.25 12.06 -12.04
N LEU A 7 -29.37 11.69 -12.98
CA LEU A 7 -29.02 10.31 -13.28
C LEU A 7 -28.19 9.66 -12.16
N MET A 8 -27.23 10.40 -11.58
CA MET A 8 -26.42 9.95 -10.43
C MET A 8 -27.29 9.66 -9.20
N PHE A 9 -28.18 10.60 -8.85
CA PHE A 9 -29.09 10.46 -7.71
C PHE A 9 -30.06 9.27 -7.88
N SER A 10 -30.56 9.07 -9.10
CA SER A 10 -31.43 7.92 -9.44
C SER A 10 -30.70 6.57 -9.37
N GLN A 11 -29.39 6.54 -9.67
CA GLN A 11 -28.57 5.33 -9.55
C GLN A 11 -28.29 5.01 -8.08
N GLU A 12 -28.01 6.01 -7.24
CA GLU A 12 -27.81 5.86 -5.79
C GLU A 12 -29.07 5.36 -5.07
N GLU A 13 -30.26 5.91 -5.38
CA GLU A 13 -31.50 5.43 -4.77
C GLU A 13 -31.82 3.96 -5.15
N GLN A 14 -31.50 3.57 -6.39
CA GLN A 14 -31.69 2.20 -6.86
C GLN A 14 -30.68 1.21 -6.26
N THR A 15 -29.43 1.63 -6.02
CA THR A 15 -28.42 0.79 -5.37
C THR A 15 -28.75 0.62 -3.89
N VAL A 16 -29.13 1.70 -3.19
CA VAL A 16 -29.55 1.67 -1.78
C VAL A 16 -30.79 0.79 -1.59
N SER A 17 -31.82 0.95 -2.42
CA SER A 17 -33.04 0.13 -2.36
C SER A 17 -32.78 -1.38 -2.57
N LYS A 18 -31.82 -1.72 -3.44
CA LYS A 18 -31.46 -3.12 -3.73
C LYS A 18 -30.50 -3.70 -2.68
N GLN A 19 -29.64 -2.88 -2.07
CA GLN A 19 -28.78 -3.25 -0.95
C GLN A 19 -29.61 -3.61 0.29
N SER A 20 -30.55 -2.73 0.68
CA SER A 20 -31.42 -2.98 1.84
C SER A 20 -32.23 -4.27 1.69
N LYS A 21 -32.69 -4.61 0.47
CA LYS A 21 -33.45 -5.86 0.23
C LYS A 21 -32.65 -7.14 0.48
N VAL A 22 -31.35 -7.16 0.18
CA VAL A 22 -30.51 -8.35 0.42
C VAL A 22 -30.21 -8.50 1.91
N LEU A 23 -29.95 -7.38 2.61
CA LEU A 23 -29.70 -7.40 4.05
C LEU A 23 -30.96 -7.81 4.84
N CYS A 24 -32.15 -7.39 4.40
CA CYS A 24 -33.42 -7.79 5.01
C CYS A 24 -33.76 -9.28 4.86
N GLN A 25 -33.09 -10.02 3.97
CA GLN A 25 -33.33 -11.45 3.74
C GLN A 25 -32.36 -12.36 4.51
N LEU A 26 -31.31 -11.80 5.12
CA LEU A 26 -30.31 -12.55 5.86
C LEU A 26 -30.54 -12.43 7.36
N SER A 27 -30.42 -13.54 8.08
CA SER A 27 -30.39 -13.52 9.54
C SER A 27 -29.09 -12.87 10.07
N ALA A 28 -29.14 -12.37 11.31
CA ALA A 28 -27.96 -11.78 11.96
C ALA A 28 -26.79 -12.78 12.07
N GLU A 29 -27.08 -14.07 12.27
CA GLU A 29 -26.09 -15.13 12.31
C GLU A 29 -25.40 -15.35 10.96
N GLU A 30 -26.17 -15.30 9.86
CA GLU A 30 -25.62 -15.41 8.51
C GLU A 30 -24.73 -14.22 8.15
N ILE A 31 -25.16 -13.00 8.50
CA ILE A 31 -24.36 -11.79 8.31
C ILE A 31 -23.03 -11.93 9.07
N SER A 32 -23.09 -12.30 10.35
CA SER A 32 -21.90 -12.50 11.19
C SER A 32 -20.94 -13.54 10.58
N LYS A 33 -21.47 -14.67 10.09
CA LYS A 33 -20.67 -15.71 9.45
C LYS A 33 -19.98 -15.20 8.18
N ILE A 34 -20.68 -14.47 7.32
CA ILE A 34 -20.11 -13.88 6.10
C ILE A 34 -18.98 -12.90 6.46
N VAL A 35 -19.18 -12.05 7.47
CA VAL A 35 -18.15 -11.10 7.91
C VAL A 35 -16.92 -11.84 8.44
N VAL A 36 -17.09 -12.91 9.23
CA VAL A 36 -15.97 -13.75 9.71
C VAL A 36 -15.19 -14.36 8.54
N ASP A 37 -15.90 -14.94 7.57
CA ASP A 37 -15.28 -15.56 6.40
C ASP A 37 -14.57 -14.53 5.52
N LEU A 38 -15.15 -13.33 5.38
CA LEU A 38 -14.55 -12.19 4.69
C LEU A 38 -13.26 -11.73 5.37
N VAL A 39 -13.29 -11.53 6.70
CA VAL A 39 -12.10 -11.18 7.48
C VAL A 39 -11.01 -12.23 7.29
N ARG A 40 -11.34 -13.53 7.43
CA ARG A 40 -10.38 -14.62 7.21
C ARG A 40 -9.78 -14.58 5.81
N TYR A 41 -10.60 -14.37 4.78
CA TYR A 41 -10.15 -14.26 3.40
C TYR A 41 -9.19 -13.07 3.21
N LEU A 42 -9.53 -11.89 3.74
CA LEU A 42 -8.69 -10.69 3.66
C LEU A 42 -7.32 -10.90 4.31
N LEU A 43 -7.29 -11.55 5.49
CA LEU A 43 -6.06 -11.92 6.20
C LEU A 43 -5.16 -12.86 5.39
N ILE A 44 -5.74 -13.86 4.72
CA ILE A 44 -4.98 -14.81 3.89
C ILE A 44 -4.44 -14.11 2.65
N MET A 45 -5.28 -13.30 1.99
CA MET A 45 -4.89 -12.64 0.76
C MET A 45 -3.87 -11.53 0.98
N SER A 46 -3.89 -10.86 2.14
CA SER A 46 -2.89 -9.84 2.48
C SER A 46 -1.47 -10.38 2.58
N GLN A 47 -1.29 -11.68 2.89
CA GLN A 47 0.03 -12.33 2.93
C GLN A 47 0.72 -12.36 1.57
N LYS A 48 -0.05 -12.35 0.47
CA LYS A 48 0.49 -12.28 -0.89
C LYS A 48 0.98 -10.88 -1.25
N LYS A 49 0.67 -9.88 -0.41
CA LYS A 49 1.03 -8.47 -0.58
C LYS A 49 0.56 -7.86 -1.91
N LEU A 50 -0.43 -8.46 -2.57
CA LEU A 50 -1.08 -7.90 -3.75
C LEU A 50 -2.41 -7.22 -3.36
N PRO A 51 -2.87 -6.21 -4.12
CA PRO A 51 -4.19 -5.63 -3.93
C PRO A 51 -5.28 -6.69 -4.11
N ILE A 52 -6.22 -6.70 -3.18
CA ILE A 52 -7.36 -7.61 -3.14
C ILE A 52 -8.49 -6.99 -3.95
N LYS A 53 -8.87 -7.60 -5.07
CA LYS A 53 -9.91 -7.04 -5.94
C LYS A 53 -11.31 -7.31 -5.38
N ARG A 54 -12.21 -6.34 -5.53
CA ARG A 54 -13.66 -6.49 -5.26
C ARG A 54 -14.26 -7.68 -6.00
N SER A 55 -13.84 -7.91 -7.25
CA SER A 55 -14.28 -9.06 -8.05
C SER A 55 -13.95 -10.39 -7.38
N ASP A 56 -12.77 -10.50 -6.79
CA ASP A 56 -12.27 -11.74 -6.20
C ASP A 56 -12.96 -12.00 -4.86
N ILE A 57 -13.21 -10.95 -4.06
CA ILE A 57 -14.03 -11.01 -2.85
C ILE A 57 -15.45 -11.46 -3.19
N ASN A 58 -16.07 -10.83 -4.20
CA ASN A 58 -17.41 -11.18 -4.65
C ASN A 58 -17.49 -12.65 -5.08
N LYS A 59 -16.52 -13.13 -5.86
CA LYS A 59 -16.53 -14.52 -6.34
C LYS A 59 -16.26 -15.53 -5.24
N THR A 60 -15.36 -15.22 -4.31
CA THR A 60 -14.84 -16.20 -3.35
C THR A 60 -15.65 -16.26 -2.06
N VAL A 61 -16.18 -15.11 -1.60
CA VAL A 61 -16.83 -15.02 -0.28
C VAL A 61 -18.32 -14.71 -0.41
N LEU A 62 -18.70 -13.71 -1.22
CA LEU A 62 -20.08 -13.20 -1.19
C LEU A 62 -21.04 -13.92 -2.15
N GLY A 63 -20.56 -14.37 -3.30
CA GLY A 63 -21.38 -14.97 -4.37
C GLY A 63 -22.59 -14.09 -4.71
N ASP A 64 -23.79 -14.67 -4.56
CA ASP A 64 -25.08 -14.02 -4.82
C ASP A 64 -25.38 -12.85 -3.85
N LYS A 65 -24.68 -12.80 -2.72
CA LYS A 65 -24.80 -11.74 -1.69
C LYS A 65 -23.93 -10.52 -1.98
N SER A 66 -23.23 -10.50 -3.12
CA SER A 66 -22.35 -9.40 -3.57
C SER A 66 -23.01 -8.03 -3.66
N ARG A 67 -24.35 -7.97 -3.70
CA ARG A 67 -25.09 -6.70 -3.63
C ARG A 67 -24.92 -6.01 -2.28
N GLY A 68 -24.79 -6.75 -1.17
CA GLY A 68 -24.53 -6.22 0.17
C GLY A 68 -23.06 -5.92 0.46
N PHE A 69 -22.19 -5.92 -0.55
CA PHE A 69 -20.73 -5.83 -0.39
C PHE A 69 -20.29 -4.67 0.51
N ASP A 70 -20.83 -3.46 0.31
CA ASP A 70 -20.36 -2.28 1.03
C ASP A 70 -20.62 -2.41 2.54
N HIS A 71 -21.78 -2.98 2.92
CA HIS A 71 -22.09 -3.28 4.32
C HIS A 71 -21.17 -4.34 4.92
N PHE A 72 -20.92 -5.45 4.20
CA PHE A 72 -20.02 -6.49 4.68
C PHE A 72 -18.57 -6.00 4.81
N ILE A 73 -18.11 -5.14 3.90
CA ILE A 73 -16.78 -4.53 3.97
C ILE A 73 -16.67 -3.59 5.16
N GLU A 74 -17.69 -2.77 5.43
CA GLU A 74 -17.63 -1.86 6.56
C GLU A 74 -17.56 -2.62 7.89
N MET A 75 -18.39 -3.64 8.07
CA MET A 75 -18.29 -4.53 9.25
C MET A 75 -16.95 -5.27 9.34
N ALA A 76 -16.38 -5.67 8.18
CA ALA A 76 -15.08 -6.33 8.16
C ALA A 76 -13.95 -5.36 8.52
N LYS A 77 -14.00 -4.10 8.06
CA LYS A 77 -13.05 -3.03 8.45
C LYS A 77 -13.06 -2.83 9.95
N GLU A 78 -14.24 -2.65 10.55
CA GLU A 78 -14.39 -2.51 12.00
C GLU A 78 -13.77 -3.68 12.75
N ARG A 79 -14.07 -4.93 12.34
CA ARG A 79 -13.48 -6.11 12.99
C ARG A 79 -11.97 -6.23 12.78
N LEU A 80 -11.45 -5.88 11.61
CA LEU A 80 -10.03 -5.91 11.32
C LEU A 80 -9.27 -4.92 12.21
N SER A 81 -9.79 -3.71 12.38
CA SER A 81 -9.19 -2.71 13.26
C SER A 81 -9.30 -3.14 14.73
N LEU A 82 -10.51 -3.48 15.21
CA LEU A 82 -10.73 -3.79 16.63
C LEU A 82 -10.02 -5.06 17.13
N VAL A 83 -9.97 -6.13 16.32
CA VAL A 83 -9.45 -7.43 16.76
C VAL A 83 -7.98 -7.62 16.38
N PHE A 84 -7.56 -7.07 15.24
CA PHE A 84 -6.23 -7.32 14.69
C PHE A 84 -5.37 -6.06 14.56
N GLY A 85 -5.90 -4.86 14.82
CA GLY A 85 -5.18 -3.60 14.62
C GLY A 85 -4.75 -3.40 13.17
N MET A 86 -5.63 -3.75 12.23
CA MET A 86 -5.36 -3.60 10.80
C MET A 86 -6.44 -2.77 10.11
N GLU A 87 -5.99 -1.92 9.19
CA GLU A 87 -6.79 -1.01 8.40
C GLU A 87 -6.91 -1.55 6.96
N LEU A 88 -8.14 -1.75 6.48
CA LEU A 88 -8.39 -2.09 5.08
C LEU A 88 -8.64 -0.81 4.28
N ILE A 89 -7.67 -0.44 3.43
CA ILE A 89 -7.71 0.79 2.62
C ILE A 89 -8.02 0.47 1.15
N GLU A 90 -8.88 1.27 0.54
CA GLU A 90 -9.15 1.22 -0.90
C GLU A 90 -8.11 2.03 -1.69
N LEU A 91 -7.59 1.46 -2.78
CA LEU A 91 -6.62 2.13 -3.64
C LEU A 91 -7.33 3.02 -4.66
N GLU A 92 -7.09 4.34 -4.63
CA GLU A 92 -7.74 5.29 -5.55
C GLU A 92 -7.45 5.02 -7.03
N LEU A 93 -6.21 4.61 -7.35
CA LEU A 93 -5.79 4.31 -8.73
C LEU A 93 -6.50 3.09 -9.34
N ASN A 94 -7.07 2.22 -8.51
CA ASN A 94 -7.84 1.05 -8.91
C ASN A 94 -9.02 0.95 -7.95
N SER A 95 -10.05 1.79 -8.16
CA SER A 95 -11.28 2.04 -7.36
C SER A 95 -12.20 0.82 -7.08
N LYS A 96 -11.62 -0.39 -7.12
CA LYS A 96 -12.22 -1.69 -6.83
C LYS A 96 -11.17 -2.64 -6.25
N SER A 97 -10.13 -2.13 -5.61
CA SER A 97 -9.06 -2.92 -5.02
C SER A 97 -8.64 -2.38 -3.66
N TYR A 98 -8.35 -3.31 -2.76
CA TYR A 98 -8.08 -3.01 -1.35
C TYR A 98 -6.72 -3.53 -0.95
N ILE A 99 -6.08 -2.85 0.00
CA ILE A 99 -4.88 -3.33 0.67
C ILE A 99 -5.16 -3.36 2.17
N LEU A 100 -4.71 -4.42 2.83
CA LEU A 100 -4.77 -4.53 4.27
C LEU A 100 -3.43 -4.10 4.85
N LEU A 101 -3.46 -3.10 5.72
CA LEU A 101 -2.30 -2.49 6.34
C LEU A 101 -2.37 -2.71 7.84
N SER A 102 -1.20 -2.90 8.46
CA SER A 102 -1.11 -2.93 9.93
C SER A 102 -1.03 -1.52 10.46
N GLU A 103 -1.82 -1.21 11.49
CA GLU A 103 -1.69 0.05 12.25
C GLU A 103 -0.38 0.06 13.05
N PHE A 104 0.16 -1.12 13.38
CA PHE A 104 1.46 -1.25 14.03
C PHE A 104 2.60 -1.12 13.02
N GLN A 105 3.45 -0.10 13.21
CA GLN A 105 4.68 0.16 12.44
C GLN A 105 5.81 -0.88 12.69
N ASP A 106 5.54 -1.88 13.53
CA ASP A 106 6.38 -3.07 13.70
C ASP A 106 5.89 -4.22 12.81
N HIS A 107 5.57 -3.90 11.55
CA HIS A 107 5.08 -4.88 10.60
C HIS A 107 6.19 -5.91 10.27
N PRO A 108 5.83 -7.18 9.96
CA PRO A 108 6.71 -8.22 9.44
C PRO A 108 7.70 -7.87 8.32
N TYR A 109 7.69 -6.67 7.74
CA TYR A 109 8.75 -6.22 6.83
C TYR A 109 10.01 -5.75 7.57
N LEU A 110 9.87 -5.16 8.75
CA LEU A 110 11.00 -5.07 9.68
C LEU A 110 11.46 -6.46 10.11
N ASN A 111 10.51 -7.39 10.24
CA ASN A 111 10.81 -8.78 10.60
C ASN A 111 11.39 -9.60 9.42
N CYS A 112 11.18 -9.18 8.16
CA CYS A 112 11.83 -9.81 7.00
C CYS A 112 13.22 -9.25 6.75
N TYR A 113 13.47 -8.00 7.17
CA TYR A 113 14.81 -7.45 7.33
C TYR A 113 15.58 -8.22 8.42
N SER A 114 15.00 -8.41 9.62
CA SER A 114 15.62 -9.22 10.68
C SER A 114 15.72 -10.71 10.33
N ALA A 115 14.81 -11.24 9.51
CA ALA A 115 14.86 -12.61 8.98
C ALA A 115 15.66 -12.78 7.67
N GLY A 116 16.36 -11.74 7.20
CA GLY A 116 17.31 -11.84 6.09
C GLY A 116 16.71 -12.13 4.70
N LYS A 117 15.46 -11.75 4.43
CA LYS A 117 14.86 -11.93 3.10
C LYS A 117 15.36 -10.88 2.11
N THR A 118 16.00 -11.32 1.04
CA THR A 118 16.59 -10.48 -0.03
C THR A 118 15.57 -9.62 -0.79
N GLU A 119 14.30 -10.04 -0.83
CA GLU A 119 13.22 -9.27 -1.48
C GLU A 119 12.90 -7.98 -0.72
N CYS A 120 13.13 -7.99 0.60
CA CYS A 120 12.93 -6.83 1.46
C CYS A 120 14.11 -5.86 1.42
N SER A 121 15.33 -6.36 1.25
CA SER A 121 16.52 -5.49 1.23
C SER A 121 16.55 -4.59 0.00
N LEU A 122 16.23 -5.10 -1.20
CA LEU A 122 16.12 -4.25 -2.40
C LEU A 122 15.05 -3.16 -2.24
N LEU A 123 13.88 -3.52 -1.72
CA LEU A 123 12.81 -2.56 -1.49
C LEU A 123 13.24 -1.46 -0.53
N MET A 124 13.90 -1.82 0.58
CA MET A 124 14.44 -0.86 1.54
C MET A 124 15.46 0.07 0.89
N ILE A 125 16.40 -0.47 0.10
CA ILE A 125 17.39 0.34 -0.64
C ILE A 125 16.70 1.38 -1.55
N ILE A 126 15.69 0.95 -2.32
CA ILE A 126 14.95 1.84 -3.23
C ILE A 126 14.21 2.93 -2.43
N LEU A 127 13.48 2.54 -1.38
CA LEU A 127 12.73 3.49 -0.54
C LEU A 127 13.67 4.47 0.19
N SER A 128 14.85 4.01 0.61
CA SER A 128 15.92 4.88 1.12
C SER A 128 16.34 5.90 0.08
N PHE A 129 16.67 5.50 -1.15
CA PHE A 129 17.08 6.46 -2.18
C PHE A 129 16.00 7.48 -2.52
N ILE A 130 14.73 7.07 -2.58
CA ILE A 130 13.61 7.99 -2.77
C ILE A 130 13.53 8.99 -1.62
N PHE A 131 13.61 8.51 -0.37
CA PHE A 131 13.51 9.36 0.81
C PHE A 131 14.70 10.33 0.91
N MET A 132 15.93 9.83 0.73
CA MET A 132 17.15 10.64 0.80
C MET A 132 17.21 11.74 -0.28
N ASN A 133 16.51 11.55 -1.41
CA ASN A 133 16.35 12.58 -2.45
C ASN A 133 15.14 13.51 -2.25
N GLY A 134 14.61 13.63 -1.04
CA GLY A 134 13.49 14.53 -0.76
C GLY A 134 12.11 13.96 -1.11
N ASN A 135 11.94 12.64 -0.98
CA ASN A 135 10.71 11.87 -1.20
C ASN A 135 10.27 11.66 -2.65
N VAL A 136 10.98 12.26 -3.59
CA VAL A 136 10.73 12.13 -5.03
C VAL A 136 12.09 12.00 -5.71
N ILE A 137 12.22 11.04 -6.62
CA ILE A 137 13.46 10.85 -7.38
C ILE A 137 13.12 10.54 -8.84
N SER A 138 13.86 11.12 -9.78
CA SER A 138 13.71 10.74 -11.19
C SER A 138 14.21 9.31 -11.44
N ASP A 139 13.70 8.66 -12.48
CA ASP A 139 14.16 7.34 -12.90
C ASP A 139 15.68 7.31 -13.15
N ASN A 140 16.21 8.27 -13.90
CA ASN A 140 17.65 8.38 -14.17
C ASN A 140 18.49 8.47 -12.88
N GLN A 141 18.10 9.34 -11.94
CA GLN A 141 18.83 9.49 -10.68
C GLN A 141 18.77 8.22 -9.83
N LEU A 142 17.62 7.55 -9.77
CA LEU A 142 17.49 6.29 -9.04
C LEU A 142 18.38 5.20 -9.65
N TYR A 143 18.44 5.11 -10.97
CA TYR A 143 19.26 4.12 -11.67
C TYR A 143 20.75 4.39 -11.49
N ASP A 144 21.16 5.66 -11.45
CA ASP A 144 22.52 6.06 -11.11
C ASP A 144 22.88 5.66 -9.67
N CYS A 145 21.99 5.93 -8.71
CA CYS A 145 22.18 5.55 -7.31
C CYS A 145 22.31 4.02 -7.15
N LEU A 146 21.46 3.24 -7.81
CA LEU A 146 21.51 1.77 -7.79
C LEU A 146 22.81 1.24 -8.44
N ARG A 147 23.23 1.80 -9.58
CA ARG A 147 24.49 1.41 -10.24
C ARG A 147 25.72 1.67 -9.38
N ARG A 148 25.75 2.77 -8.62
CA ARG A 148 26.87 3.09 -7.70
C ARG A 148 27.06 2.06 -6.60
N ILE A 149 26.02 1.33 -6.22
CA ILE A 149 26.08 0.24 -5.24
C ILE A 149 26.13 -1.14 -5.90
N GLY A 150 26.40 -1.20 -7.21
CA GLY A 150 26.56 -2.45 -7.97
C GLY A 150 25.27 -3.07 -8.49
N ILE A 151 24.13 -2.38 -8.41
CA ILE A 151 22.85 -2.86 -8.91
C ILE A 151 22.55 -2.21 -10.26
N ASP A 152 22.82 -2.92 -11.34
CA ASP A 152 22.37 -2.53 -12.67
C ASP A 152 20.97 -3.09 -12.94
N ILE A 153 20.03 -2.20 -13.26
CA ILE A 153 18.63 -2.57 -13.46
C ILE A 153 18.35 -3.14 -14.85
N GLU A 154 19.25 -2.90 -15.82
CA GLU A 154 19.09 -3.36 -17.20
C GLU A 154 19.39 -4.86 -17.34
N PHE A 155 20.03 -5.44 -16.33
CA PHE A 155 20.45 -6.83 -16.31
C PHE A 155 19.86 -7.61 -15.13
N HIS A 156 19.84 -8.93 -15.27
CA HIS A 156 19.46 -9.81 -14.17
C HIS A 156 20.55 -9.79 -13.09
N HIS A 157 20.22 -9.36 -11.88
CA HIS A 157 21.13 -9.32 -10.76
C HIS A 157 21.16 -10.67 -10.03
N GLU A 158 22.34 -11.18 -9.68
CA GLU A 158 22.50 -12.51 -9.07
C GLU A 158 21.64 -12.72 -7.80
N VAL A 159 21.62 -11.71 -6.92
CA VAL A 159 20.85 -11.74 -5.65
C VAL A 159 19.40 -11.28 -5.82
N PHE A 160 19.15 -10.28 -6.68
CA PHE A 160 17.88 -9.56 -6.73
C PHE A 160 17.02 -9.93 -7.93
N GLY A 161 17.56 -10.70 -8.87
CA GLY A 161 16.90 -11.09 -10.10
C GLY A 161 16.60 -9.89 -11.00
N ASP A 162 15.38 -9.86 -11.55
CA ASP A 162 14.92 -8.81 -12.44
C ASP A 162 14.48 -7.56 -11.66
N VAL A 163 15.42 -6.63 -11.49
CA VAL A 163 15.22 -5.41 -10.68
C VAL A 163 14.25 -4.44 -11.37
N GLU A 164 14.29 -4.32 -12.70
CA GLU A 164 13.38 -3.44 -13.43
C GLU A 164 11.92 -3.86 -13.25
N ASN A 165 11.60 -5.14 -13.43
CA ASN A 165 10.23 -5.64 -13.23
C ASN A 165 9.78 -5.49 -11.78
N LYS A 166 10.67 -5.76 -10.81
CA LYS A 166 10.36 -5.54 -9.39
C LYS A 166 10.02 -4.09 -9.11
N LEU A 167 10.86 -3.15 -9.57
CA LEU A 167 10.69 -1.72 -9.34
C LEU A 167 9.44 -1.15 -10.02
N LYS A 168 9.28 -1.39 -11.33
CA LYS A 168 8.21 -0.75 -12.12
C LYS A 168 6.88 -1.48 -12.06
N LYS A 169 6.85 -2.76 -11.70
CA LYS A 169 5.62 -3.57 -11.68
C LYS A 169 5.31 -4.08 -10.29
N ASP A 170 6.19 -4.85 -9.67
CA ASP A 170 5.81 -5.55 -8.44
C ASP A 170 5.63 -4.57 -7.28
N TYR A 171 6.61 -3.71 -7.00
CA TYR A 171 6.52 -2.73 -5.92
C TYR A 171 5.45 -1.66 -6.16
N VAL A 172 5.17 -1.34 -7.43
CA VAL A 172 4.03 -0.50 -7.81
C VAL A 172 2.71 -1.19 -7.52
N ARG A 173 2.54 -2.43 -7.97
CA ARG A 173 1.32 -3.21 -7.72
C ARG A 173 1.12 -3.47 -6.23
N GLN A 174 2.19 -3.69 -5.47
CA GLN A 174 2.13 -3.87 -4.03
C GLN A 174 1.85 -2.55 -3.28
N GLY A 175 1.92 -1.39 -3.95
CA GLY A 175 1.65 -0.07 -3.36
C GLY A 175 2.79 0.48 -2.49
N TYR A 176 4.00 -0.08 -2.60
CA TYR A 176 5.18 0.45 -1.92
C TYR A 176 5.80 1.62 -2.68
N VAL A 177 5.73 1.60 -4.00
CA VAL A 177 6.30 2.62 -4.86
C VAL A 177 5.21 3.18 -5.76
N GLU A 178 5.15 4.49 -5.91
CA GLU A 178 4.38 5.16 -6.95
C GLU A 178 5.33 5.47 -8.11
N TYR A 179 4.93 5.14 -9.34
CA TYR A 179 5.67 5.46 -10.56
C TYR A 179 4.76 6.27 -11.49
N SER A 180 5.15 7.52 -11.76
CA SER A 180 4.32 8.45 -12.52
C SER A 180 5.16 9.28 -13.48
N ARG A 181 4.54 9.68 -14.60
CA ARG A 181 5.13 10.65 -15.53
C ARG A 181 5.08 12.04 -14.91
N VAL A 182 6.17 12.80 -15.05
CA VAL A 182 6.22 14.21 -14.67
C VAL A 182 5.36 15.03 -15.65
N VAL A 183 4.36 15.72 -15.13
CA VAL A 183 3.42 16.53 -15.94
C VAL A 183 4.16 17.70 -16.56
N GLY A 184 4.05 17.85 -17.88
CA GLY A 184 4.65 18.97 -18.63
C GLY A 184 6.15 18.86 -18.89
N ALA A 185 6.80 17.74 -18.54
CA ALA A 185 8.21 17.52 -18.87
C ALA A 185 8.41 17.19 -20.36
N GLU A 186 9.31 17.95 -21.01
CA GLU A 186 9.83 17.70 -22.36
C GLU A 186 11.38 17.68 -22.31
N PRO A 187 12.03 16.52 -22.54
CA PRO A 187 11.46 15.21 -22.89
C PRO A 187 10.68 14.56 -21.74
N VAL A 188 9.95 13.48 -22.05
CA VAL A 188 9.20 12.70 -21.06
C VAL A 188 10.12 12.22 -19.94
N GLN A 189 9.76 12.55 -18.71
CA GLN A 189 10.46 12.10 -17.50
C GLN A 189 9.50 11.34 -16.59
N HIS A 190 10.03 10.38 -15.85
CA HIS A 190 9.28 9.68 -14.82
C HIS A 190 9.94 9.87 -13.46
N GLU A 191 9.11 9.78 -12.42
CA GLU A 191 9.53 9.90 -11.05
C GLU A 191 8.98 8.76 -10.20
N PHE A 192 9.72 8.45 -9.14
CA PHE A 192 9.36 7.48 -8.12
C PHE A 192 9.10 8.19 -6.79
N LYS A 193 8.05 7.75 -6.10
CA LYS A 193 7.67 8.22 -4.76
C LYS A 193 7.33 7.03 -3.86
N TRP A 194 7.33 7.25 -2.55
CA TRP A 194 6.74 6.26 -1.62
C TRP A 194 5.25 6.14 -1.88
N GLY A 195 4.80 4.91 -2.12
CA GLY A 195 3.39 4.58 -2.20
C GLY A 195 2.73 4.49 -0.83
N LEU A 196 1.39 4.50 -0.83
CA LEU A 196 0.57 4.44 0.38
C LEU A 196 0.99 3.34 1.37
N ARG A 197 1.31 2.13 0.87
CA ARG A 197 1.73 1.02 1.74
C ARG A 197 3.07 1.31 2.41
N ALA A 198 4.04 1.88 1.68
CA ALA A 198 5.33 2.24 2.28
C ALA A 198 5.16 3.27 3.40
N ARG A 199 4.32 4.30 3.18
CA ARG A 199 4.08 5.36 4.17
C ARG A 199 3.39 4.85 5.45
N LYS A 200 2.60 3.79 5.35
CA LYS A 200 1.86 3.21 6.50
C LYS A 200 2.65 2.11 7.20
N GLU A 201 3.36 1.24 6.46
CA GLU A 201 4.09 0.11 7.04
C GLU A 201 5.51 0.45 7.51
N LEU A 202 6.11 1.54 7.01
CA LEU A 202 7.50 1.89 7.28
C LEU A 202 7.63 3.27 7.90
N SER A 203 8.57 3.41 8.83
CA SER A 203 8.95 4.70 9.41
C SER A 203 10.21 5.22 8.71
N LYS A 204 10.17 6.48 8.27
CA LYS A 204 11.34 7.17 7.71
C LYS A 204 12.50 7.26 8.71
N LEU A 205 12.21 7.30 10.01
CA LEU A 205 13.25 7.21 11.05
C LEU A 205 13.99 5.87 11.02
N LYS A 206 13.26 4.77 10.84
CA LYS A 206 13.87 3.43 10.69
C LYS A 206 14.65 3.31 9.37
N VAL A 207 14.22 4.00 8.32
CA VAL A 207 14.97 4.11 7.07
C VAL A 207 16.27 4.91 7.27
N LEU A 208 16.24 6.00 8.04
CA LEU A 208 17.45 6.75 8.40
C LEU A 208 18.44 5.92 9.22
N ASP A 209 17.97 5.19 10.23
CA ASP A 209 18.81 4.27 11.00
C ASP A 209 19.46 3.20 10.11
N PHE A 210 18.70 2.65 9.14
CA PHE A 210 19.25 1.74 8.14
C PHE A 210 20.33 2.39 7.27
N VAL A 211 20.09 3.61 6.78
CA VAL A 211 21.08 4.36 5.98
C VAL A 211 22.32 4.67 6.81
N ALA A 212 22.16 5.13 8.06
CA ALA A 212 23.26 5.41 8.99
C ALA A 212 24.19 4.21 9.14
N LYS A 213 23.62 3.03 9.38
CA LYS A 213 24.35 1.76 9.50
C LYS A 213 25.13 1.39 8.24
N ILE A 214 24.64 1.72 7.05
CA ILE A 214 25.35 1.47 5.78
C ILE A 214 26.56 2.39 5.63
N TYR A 215 26.40 3.67 5.97
CA TYR A 215 27.46 4.67 5.80
C TYR A 215 28.43 4.72 6.99
N GLY A 216 28.19 3.91 8.04
CA GLY A 216 29.00 3.92 9.26
C GLY A 216 28.81 5.20 10.09
N GLU A 217 27.67 5.87 9.92
CA GLU A 217 27.30 7.06 10.67
C GLU A 217 26.70 6.64 12.01
N GLU A 218 27.20 7.19 13.11
CA GLU A 218 26.75 6.81 14.46
C GLU A 218 25.43 7.50 14.85
N ASP A 219 25.16 8.68 14.29
CA ASP A 219 23.96 9.48 14.58
C ASP A 219 23.16 9.81 13.31
N PRO A 220 22.00 9.17 13.07
CA PRO A 220 21.11 9.48 11.95
C PRO A 220 20.61 10.94 11.94
N SER A 221 20.74 11.68 13.05
CA SER A 221 20.37 13.10 13.13
C SER A 221 21.30 14.02 12.32
N ASN A 222 22.48 13.53 11.91
CA ASN A 222 23.42 14.24 11.07
C ASN A 222 22.85 14.56 9.67
N TRP A 223 21.86 13.80 9.19
CA TRP A 223 21.04 14.19 8.04
C TRP A 223 19.91 15.12 8.47
N THR A 224 20.25 16.36 8.85
CA THR A 224 19.35 17.29 9.56
C THR A 224 18.01 17.48 8.84
N SER A 225 18.02 17.69 7.52
CA SER A 225 16.78 17.89 6.75
C SER A 225 15.88 16.65 6.74
N GLN A 226 16.47 15.47 6.56
CA GLN A 226 15.73 14.20 6.55
C GLN A 226 15.25 13.83 7.96
N TRP A 227 16.06 14.09 8.99
CA TRP A 227 15.74 13.87 10.40
C TRP A 227 14.56 14.72 10.86
N GLU A 228 14.58 16.02 10.55
CA GLU A 228 13.47 16.94 10.83
C GLU A 228 12.18 16.48 10.14
N GLN A 229 12.25 16.10 8.86
CA GLN A 229 11.09 15.60 8.14
C GLN A 229 10.55 14.30 8.76
N ALA A 230 11.44 13.35 9.06
CA ALA A 230 11.06 12.07 9.64
C ALA A 230 10.42 12.25 11.02
N ASN A 231 10.91 13.18 11.85
CA ASN A 231 10.30 13.50 13.14
C ASN A 231 8.95 14.21 13.01
N ALA A 232 8.80 15.14 12.06
CA ALA A 232 7.53 15.82 11.83
C ALA A 232 6.40 14.84 11.44
N GLU A 233 6.71 13.77 10.71
CA GLU A 233 5.75 12.72 10.35
C GLU A 233 5.48 11.70 11.47
N ASN A 234 6.35 11.60 12.47
CA ASN A 234 6.17 10.74 13.65
C ASN A 234 5.61 11.48 14.88
N ALA A 235 5.45 12.80 14.81
CA ALA A 235 4.78 13.56 15.85
C ALA A 235 3.31 13.09 15.94
N PRO A 236 2.80 12.72 17.12
CA PRO A 236 1.38 12.43 17.27
C PRO A 236 0.61 13.68 16.86
N ASN A 237 -0.39 13.54 15.98
CA ASN A 237 -1.34 14.61 15.70
C ASN A 237 -1.97 15.02 17.04
N GLU A 238 -1.54 16.15 17.61
CA GLU A 238 -2.19 16.74 18.77
C GLU A 238 -3.66 16.97 18.36
N SER A 239 -4.54 16.23 19.03
CA SER A 239 -5.99 16.31 18.88
C SER A 239 -6.55 17.40 19.78
#